data_AF-A0A1G3TW37-F1
#
_entry.id   AF-A0A1G3TW37-F1
#
_cell.length_a   1.000
_cell.length_b   1.000
_cell.length_c   1.000
_cell.angle_alpha   90.00
_cell.angle_beta   90.00
_cell.angle_gamma   90.00
#
_symmetry.space_group_name_H-M   'P 1'
#
loop_
_entity.id
_entity.type
_entity.pdbx_description
1 polymer ?
#
loop_
_entity_poly.entity_id
_entity_poly.type
_entity_poly.pdbx_seq_one_letter_code
_entity_poly.pdbx_strand_id
1 'polypeptide(L)'
;MQQIDEKLLEVISNETKKSISGINIVTPSVYMDLFSKFALSHNADIKEEDKITDYLLSKKISLFTNMQDAASKNAKQLSESTDKALLAIKDKNEDILKEVLKETQSLQLEIERLKKSVYKDELTNIYNRKWLNDNFLEDESQSFKDCGTLAIIDLNYFKIINDTYGHIIGDKVLIYIANQIKKASNSVVRYGGDE
;
A
#
# COMPACT_ATOMS: atom_id res chain seq x y z
N MET A 1 -4.96 -16.57 31.91
CA MET A 1 -4.79 -15.88 30.61
C MET A 1 -4.43 -16.94 29.59
N GLN A 2 -5.35 -17.27 28.68
CA GLN A 2 -5.06 -18.20 27.59
C GLN A 2 -4.01 -17.56 26.68
N GLN A 3 -2.94 -18.30 26.36
CA GLN A 3 -2.00 -17.92 25.31
C GLN A 3 -2.79 -17.78 24.01
N ILE A 4 -2.80 -16.58 23.42
CA ILE A 4 -3.43 -16.34 22.12
C ILE A 4 -2.53 -17.00 21.07
N ASP A 5 -3.01 -18.09 20.49
CA ASP A 5 -2.33 -18.85 19.44
C ASP A 5 -2.38 -18.07 18.10
N GLU A 6 -1.31 -18.13 17.29
CA GLU A 6 -1.28 -17.53 15.93
C GLU A 6 -2.45 -18.01 15.08
N LYS A 7 -2.86 -19.27 15.27
CA LYS A 7 -4.00 -19.87 14.58
C LYS A 7 -5.33 -19.19 14.94
N LEU A 8 -5.47 -18.71 16.17
CA LEU A 8 -6.66 -17.99 16.62
C LEU A 8 -6.68 -16.57 16.04
N LEU A 9 -5.54 -15.88 15.98
CA LEU A 9 -5.41 -14.57 15.33
C LEU A 9 -5.73 -14.65 13.83
N GLU A 10 -5.33 -15.73 13.16
CA GLU A 10 -5.65 -15.97 11.75
C GLU A 10 -7.15 -16.13 11.51
N VAL A 11 -7.85 -16.87 12.37
CA VAL A 11 -9.31 -17.03 12.32
C VAL A 11 -10.01 -15.68 12.50
N ILE A 12 -9.67 -14.93 13.55
CA ILE A 12 -10.24 -13.60 13.83
C ILE A 12 -9.98 -12.64 12.66
N SER A 13 -8.78 -12.67 12.08
CA SER A 13 -8.43 -11.85 10.91
C SER A 13 -9.25 -12.20 9.67
N ASN A 14 -9.49 -13.48 9.42
CA ASN A 14 -10.29 -13.92 8.27
C ASN A 14 -11.77 -13.55 8.43
N GLU A 15 -12.32 -13.64 9.64
CA GLU A 15 -13.66 -13.13 9.94
C GLU A 15 -13.77 -11.62 9.78
N THR A 16 -12.76 -10.89 10.28
CA THR A 16 -12.66 -9.44 10.10
C THR A 16 -12.65 -9.08 8.62
N LYS A 17 -11.79 -9.74 7.81
CA LYS A 17 -11.73 -9.58 6.35
C LYS A 17 -13.07 -9.84 5.67
N LYS A 18 -13.80 -10.87 6.11
CA LYS A 18 -15.12 -11.21 5.57
C LYS A 18 -16.16 -10.13 5.90
N SER A 19 -16.12 -9.56 7.10
CA SER A 19 -17.01 -8.48 7.53
C SER A 19 -16.75 -7.15 6.84
N ILE A 20 -15.51 -6.88 6.43
CA ILE A 20 -15.14 -5.62 5.74
C ILE A 20 -15.35 -5.67 4.22
N SER A 21 -15.64 -6.84 3.64
CA SER A 21 -15.81 -7.03 2.19
C SER A 21 -16.95 -6.18 1.58
N GLY A 22 -17.92 -5.76 2.40
CA GLY A 22 -19.01 -4.86 2.00
C GLY A 22 -18.81 -3.38 2.34
N ILE A 23 -17.66 -3.01 2.92
CA ILE A 23 -17.36 -1.63 3.34
C ILE A 23 -16.53 -0.97 2.24
N ASN A 24 -17.04 0.13 1.67
CA ASN A 24 -16.37 0.85 0.57
C ASN A 24 -14.96 1.35 0.93
N ILE A 25 -14.73 1.69 2.21
CA ILE A 25 -13.42 2.16 2.69
C ILE A 25 -13.16 1.55 4.07
N VAL A 26 -12.11 0.76 4.18
CA VAL A 26 -11.68 0.13 5.43
C VAL A 26 -10.48 0.89 5.96
N THR A 27 -10.68 1.59 7.07
CA THR A 27 -9.60 2.34 7.72
C THR A 27 -8.94 1.48 8.79
N PRO A 28 -7.68 1.76 9.21
CA PRO A 28 -7.03 1.02 10.29
C PRO A 28 -7.89 0.96 11.55
N SER A 29 -8.54 2.05 11.95
CA SER A 29 -9.41 2.05 13.13
C SER A 29 -10.68 1.21 12.94
N VAL A 30 -11.31 1.24 11.75
CA VAL A 30 -12.47 0.37 11.45
C VAL A 30 -12.07 -1.10 11.48
N TYR A 31 -10.89 -1.43 10.94
CA TYR A 31 -10.35 -2.77 11.01
C TYR A 31 -10.12 -3.17 12.46
N MET A 32 -9.59 -2.28 13.30
CA MET A 32 -9.34 -2.56 14.71
C MET A 32 -10.60 -2.79 15.52
N ASP A 33 -11.61 -1.95 15.39
CA ASP A 33 -12.87 -2.13 16.13
C ASP A 33 -13.53 -3.47 15.78
N LEU A 34 -13.53 -3.85 14.50
CA LEU A 34 -14.06 -5.13 14.05
C LEU A 34 -13.21 -6.30 14.55
N PHE A 35 -11.89 -6.19 14.45
CA PHE A 35 -10.97 -7.21 14.92
C PHE A 35 -11.13 -7.45 16.43
N SER A 36 -11.16 -6.39 17.23
CA SER A 36 -11.38 -6.47 18.68
C SER A 36 -12.75 -7.06 19.02
N LYS A 37 -13.79 -6.74 18.25
CA LYS A 37 -15.12 -7.35 18.41
C LYS A 37 -15.11 -8.85 18.16
N PHE A 38 -14.46 -9.32 17.09
CA PHE A 38 -14.33 -10.76 16.79
C PHE A 38 -13.39 -11.48 17.75
N ALA A 39 -12.39 -10.77 18.29
CA ALA A 39 -11.54 -11.31 19.33
C ALA A 39 -12.32 -11.58 20.62
N LEU A 40 -13.15 -10.63 21.05
CA LEU A 40 -14.03 -10.79 22.20
C LEU A 40 -15.03 -11.94 22.02
N SER A 41 -15.57 -12.16 20.80
CA SER A 41 -16.46 -13.30 20.55
C SER A 41 -15.75 -14.67 20.64
N HIS A 42 -14.43 -14.69 20.55
CA HIS A 42 -13.59 -15.87 20.76
C HIS A 42 -13.03 -15.98 22.18
N ASN A 43 -13.55 -15.20 23.14
CA ASN A 43 -13.02 -15.09 24.52
C ASN A 43 -11.54 -14.66 24.58
N ALA A 44 -11.03 -14.01 23.53
CA ALA A 44 -9.72 -13.39 23.54
C ALA A 44 -9.90 -11.90 23.92
N ASP A 45 -9.55 -11.53 25.16
CA ASP A 45 -9.49 -10.12 25.56
C ASP A 45 -8.19 -9.52 25.00
N ILE A 46 -8.23 -9.12 23.74
CA ILE A 46 -7.10 -8.48 23.06
C ILE A 46 -7.17 -6.98 23.33
N LYS A 47 -6.89 -6.59 24.58
CA LYS A 47 -6.72 -5.18 25.00
C LYS A 47 -5.29 -4.68 24.93
N GLU A 48 -4.34 -5.55 24.61
CA GLU A 48 -2.95 -5.17 24.46
C GLU A 48 -2.72 -4.72 23.01
N GLU A 49 -2.61 -3.40 22.81
CA GLU A 49 -2.13 -2.78 21.57
C GLU A 49 -0.87 -3.48 21.04
N ASP A 50 -0.01 -4.00 21.92
CA ASP A 50 1.24 -4.68 21.58
C ASP A 50 1.03 -5.96 20.76
N LYS A 51 0.10 -6.85 21.13
CA LYS A 51 -0.14 -8.11 20.39
C LYS A 51 -0.75 -7.89 19.01
N ILE A 52 -1.60 -6.87 18.90
CA ILE A 52 -2.20 -6.47 17.63
C ILE A 52 -1.16 -5.76 16.76
N THR A 53 -0.30 -4.95 17.36
CA THR A 53 0.82 -4.31 16.67
C THR A 53 1.78 -5.34 16.12
N ASP A 54 2.13 -6.38 16.89
CA ASP A 54 2.93 -7.51 16.43
C ASP A 54 2.27 -8.26 15.27
N TYR A 55 0.94 -8.43 15.31
CA TYR A 55 0.19 -9.02 14.22
C TYR A 55 0.16 -8.14 12.96
N LEU A 56 -0.04 -6.82 13.11
CA LEU A 56 0.03 -5.88 11.99
C LEU A 56 1.43 -5.82 11.40
N LEU A 57 2.45 -5.84 12.26
CA LEU A 57 3.85 -5.82 11.88
C LEU A 57 4.21 -7.10 11.14
N SER A 58 3.81 -8.27 11.64
CA SER A 58 4.03 -9.55 10.96
C SER A 58 3.32 -9.60 9.61
N LYS A 59 2.11 -9.02 9.50
CA LYS A 59 1.38 -8.90 8.23
C LYS A 59 2.06 -7.94 7.25
N LYS A 60 2.58 -6.80 7.73
CA LYS A 60 3.40 -5.88 6.91
C LYS A 60 4.69 -6.56 6.45
N ILE A 61 5.39 -7.27 7.34
CA ILE A 61 6.58 -8.05 7.01
C ILE A 61 6.23 -9.08 5.94
N SER A 62 5.15 -9.84 6.10
CA SER A 62 4.69 -10.80 5.09
C SER A 62 4.39 -10.13 3.75
N LEU A 63 3.73 -8.97 3.74
CA LEU A 63 3.49 -8.20 2.53
C LEU A 63 4.81 -7.79 1.86
N PHE A 64 5.76 -7.26 2.64
CA PHE A 64 7.09 -6.89 2.14
C PHE A 64 7.85 -8.09 1.58
N THR A 65 7.83 -9.23 2.27
CA THR A 65 8.46 -10.47 1.80
C THR A 65 7.83 -10.92 0.48
N ASN A 66 6.50 -10.91 0.37
CA ASN A 66 5.81 -11.25 -0.86
C ASN A 66 6.19 -10.31 -2.01
N MET A 67 6.33 -9.01 -1.73
CA MET A 67 6.80 -8.04 -2.73
C MET A 67 8.25 -8.29 -3.12
N GLN A 68 9.12 -8.65 -2.17
CA GLN A 68 10.52 -8.98 -2.42
C GLN A 68 10.67 -10.27 -3.25
N ASP A 69 9.84 -11.28 -2.98
CA ASP A 69 9.80 -12.53 -3.74
C ASP A 69 9.28 -12.28 -5.16
N ALA A 70 8.23 -11.47 -5.31
CA ALA A 70 7.72 -11.06 -6.62
C ALA A 70 8.77 -10.29 -7.42
N ALA A 71 9.48 -9.35 -6.79
CA ALA A 71 10.57 -8.61 -7.43
C ALA A 71 11.72 -9.55 -7.86
N SER A 72 12.12 -10.48 -7.00
CA SER A 72 13.17 -11.47 -7.30
C SER A 72 12.76 -12.41 -8.43
N LYS A 73 11.50 -12.85 -8.44
CA LYS A 73 10.93 -13.66 -9.53
C LYS A 73 10.93 -12.89 -10.85
N ASN A 74 10.47 -11.64 -10.85
CA ASN A 74 10.47 -10.80 -12.05
C ASN A 74 11.89 -10.58 -12.59
N ALA A 75 12.87 -10.37 -11.71
CA ALA A 75 14.27 -10.24 -12.10
C ALA A 75 14.82 -11.53 -12.74
N LYS A 76 14.49 -12.70 -12.18
CA LYS A 76 14.86 -13.99 -12.75
C LYS A 76 14.21 -14.23 -14.12
N GLN A 77 12.91 -13.99 -14.24
CA GLN A 77 12.20 -14.11 -15.52
C GLN A 77 12.77 -13.15 -16.57
N LEU A 78 13.11 -11.92 -16.19
CA LEU A 78 13.74 -10.97 -17.09
C LEU A 78 15.08 -11.51 -17.61
N SER A 79 15.92 -12.08 -16.76
CA SER A 79 17.17 -12.73 -17.18
C SER A 79 16.92 -13.85 -18.18
N GLU A 80 15.98 -14.75 -17.88
CA GLU A 80 15.63 -15.89 -18.75
C GLU A 80 15.07 -15.43 -20.11
N SER A 81 14.18 -14.43 -20.13
CA SER A 81 13.66 -13.85 -21.37
C SER A 81 14.76 -13.15 -22.17
N THR A 82 15.75 -12.54 -21.51
CA THR A 82 16.90 -11.91 -22.18
C THR A 82 17.79 -12.96 -22.86
N ASP A 83 18.06 -14.09 -22.20
CA ASP A 83 18.81 -15.20 -22.77
C ASP A 83 18.07 -15.83 -23.96
N LYS A 84 16.76 -16.03 -23.84
CA LYS A 84 15.90 -16.49 -24.94
C LYS A 84 15.92 -15.52 -26.13
N ALA A 85 15.87 -14.20 -25.88
CA ALA A 85 15.97 -13.20 -26.94
C ALA A 85 17.30 -13.29 -27.69
N LEU A 86 18.40 -13.43 -26.96
CA LEU A 86 19.75 -13.57 -27.52
C LEU A 86 19.86 -14.78 -28.45
N LEU A 87 19.30 -15.93 -28.03
CA LEU A 87 19.23 -17.13 -28.86
C LEU A 87 18.35 -16.93 -30.09
N ALA A 88 17.16 -16.35 -29.93
CA ALA A 88 16.23 -16.09 -31.03
C ALA A 88 16.83 -15.15 -32.08
N ILE A 89 17.58 -14.11 -31.66
CA ILE A 89 18.29 -13.19 -32.56
C ILE A 89 19.38 -13.94 -33.32
N LYS A 90 20.16 -14.78 -32.62
CA LYS A 90 21.22 -15.59 -33.24
C LYS A 90 20.66 -16.55 -34.29
N ASP A 91 19.53 -17.17 -34.00
CA ASP A 91 18.87 -18.17 -34.85
C ASP A 91 17.90 -17.54 -35.87
N LYS A 92 17.77 -16.20 -35.88
CA LYS A 92 16.83 -15.43 -36.71
C LYS A 92 15.38 -15.95 -36.61
N ASN A 93 14.98 -16.38 -35.42
CA ASN A 93 13.65 -16.93 -35.17
C ASN A 93 12.69 -15.82 -34.71
N GLU A 94 11.92 -15.28 -35.65
CA GLU A 94 10.97 -14.20 -35.38
C GLU A 94 9.82 -14.59 -34.44
N ASP A 95 9.42 -15.87 -34.42
CA ASP A 95 8.29 -16.31 -33.61
C ASP A 95 8.64 -16.32 -32.11
N ILE A 96 9.84 -16.80 -31.78
CA ILE A 96 10.37 -16.73 -30.40
C ILE A 96 10.54 -15.26 -29.98
N LEU A 97 10.98 -14.39 -30.90
CA LEU A 97 11.15 -12.97 -30.60
C LEU A 97 9.81 -12.29 -30.27
N LYS A 98 8.73 -12.63 -30.99
CA LYS A 98 7.37 -12.15 -30.68
C LYS A 98 6.87 -12.65 -29.33
N GLU A 99 7.18 -13.90 -28.96
CA GLU A 99 6.84 -14.46 -27.66
C GLU A 99 7.54 -13.73 -26.53
N VAL A 100 8.86 -13.53 -26.65
CA VAL A 100 9.66 -12.78 -25.67
C VAL A 100 9.18 -11.33 -25.55
N LEU A 101 8.79 -10.69 -26.66
CA LEU A 101 8.24 -9.33 -26.63
C LEU A 101 6.93 -9.27 -25.82
N LYS A 102 6.03 -10.25 -25.96
CA LYS A 102 4.80 -10.33 -25.14
C LYS A 102 5.11 -10.56 -23.67
N GLU A 103 6.04 -11.46 -23.36
CA GLU A 103 6.43 -11.78 -21.98
C GLU A 103 7.06 -10.56 -21.29
N THR A 104 7.97 -9.87 -21.97
CA THR A 104 8.61 -8.65 -21.45
C THR A 104 7.61 -7.50 -21.24
N GLN A 105 6.62 -7.33 -22.12
CA GLN A 105 5.53 -6.37 -21.91
C GLN A 105 4.70 -6.70 -20.66
N SER A 106 4.36 -7.98 -20.46
CA SER A 106 3.63 -8.40 -19.27
C SER A 106 4.42 -8.14 -17.99
N LEU A 107 5.74 -8.42 -18.00
CA LEU A 107 6.63 -8.14 -16.87
C LEU A 107 6.72 -6.65 -16.57
N GLN A 108 6.82 -5.79 -17.60
CA GLN A 108 6.81 -4.33 -17.43
C GLN A 108 5.54 -3.84 -16.75
N LEU A 109 4.37 -4.34 -17.15
CA LEU A 109 3.09 -3.98 -16.53
C LEU A 109 3.05 -4.39 -15.05
N GLU A 110 3.58 -5.57 -14.71
CA GLU A 110 3.63 -6.04 -13.32
C GLU A 110 4.59 -5.21 -12.47
N ILE A 111 5.76 -4.86 -13.00
CA ILE A 111 6.72 -3.96 -12.33
C ILE A 111 6.08 -2.60 -12.06
N GLU A 112 5.38 -2.03 -13.03
CA GLU A 112 4.69 -0.74 -12.85
C GLU A 112 3.55 -0.82 -11.84
N ARG A 113 2.83 -1.95 -11.78
CA ARG A 113 1.83 -2.20 -10.75
C ARG A 113 2.45 -2.26 -9.35
N LEU A 114 3.56 -2.97 -9.18
CA LEU A 114 4.30 -3.07 -7.92
C LEU A 114 4.88 -1.71 -7.49
N LYS A 115 5.43 -0.93 -8.42
CA LYS A 115 5.89 0.43 -8.12
C LYS A 115 4.75 1.33 -7.65
N LYS A 116 3.59 1.28 -8.32
CA LYS A 116 2.41 2.07 -7.93
C LYS A 116 1.94 1.75 -6.51
N SER A 117 2.01 0.50 -6.06
CA SER A 117 1.62 0.17 -4.69
C SER A 117 2.58 0.72 -3.63
N VAL A 118 3.86 0.89 -3.96
CA VAL A 118 4.85 1.50 -3.05
C VAL A 118 4.61 2.99 -2.84
N TYR A 119 4.01 3.67 -3.82
CA TYR A 119 3.89 5.13 -3.86
C TYR A 119 2.54 5.67 -3.35
N LYS A 120 1.64 4.82 -2.89
CA LYS A 120 0.32 5.23 -2.39
C LYS A 120 0.24 5.14 -0.88
N ASP A 121 -0.47 6.10 -0.28
CA ASP A 121 -0.87 6.05 1.13
C ASP A 121 -2.01 5.02 1.30
N GLU A 122 -1.87 4.12 2.28
CA GLU A 122 -2.81 3.00 2.48
C GLU A 122 -4.21 3.47 2.92
N LEU A 123 -4.31 4.62 3.63
CA LEU A 123 -5.58 5.13 4.12
C LEU A 123 -6.33 5.93 3.05
N THR A 124 -5.64 6.88 2.41
CA THR A 124 -6.25 7.89 1.55
C THR A 124 -6.13 7.58 0.05
N ASN A 125 -5.24 6.64 -0.33
CA ASN A 125 -4.94 6.25 -1.71
C ASN A 125 -4.46 7.42 -2.61
N ILE A 126 -4.00 8.52 -2.00
CA ILE A 126 -3.19 9.55 -2.67
C ILE A 126 -1.71 9.18 -2.58
N TYR A 127 -0.83 9.97 -3.17
CA TYR A 127 0.60 9.66 -3.11
C TYR A 127 1.11 9.77 -1.68
N ASN A 128 2.11 8.95 -1.32
CA ASN A 128 2.77 9.04 -0.02
C ASN A 128 4.03 9.90 -0.10
N ARG A 129 4.59 10.22 1.07
CA ARG A 129 5.84 10.98 1.19
C ARG A 129 6.99 10.43 0.35
N LYS A 130 7.08 9.11 0.18
CA LYS A 130 8.13 8.48 -0.63
C LYS A 130 8.01 8.87 -2.11
N TRP A 131 6.79 8.90 -2.64
CA TRP A 131 6.58 9.34 -4.03
C TRP A 131 7.08 10.78 -4.25
N LEU A 132 6.81 11.70 -3.31
CA LEU A 132 7.27 13.08 -3.37
C LEU A 132 8.80 13.15 -3.46
N ASN A 133 9.50 12.41 -2.59
CA ASN A 133 10.96 12.40 -2.58
C ASN A 133 11.51 11.87 -3.92
N ASP A 134 11.09 10.67 -4.31
CA ASP A 134 11.65 9.96 -5.46
C ASP A 134 11.27 10.61 -6.81
N ASN A 135 10.09 11.24 -6.94
CA ASN A 135 9.55 11.70 -8.23
C ASN A 135 9.48 13.22 -8.37
N PHE A 136 9.62 13.98 -7.29
CA PHE A 136 9.46 15.43 -7.33
C PHE A 136 10.68 16.18 -6.80
N LEU A 137 11.34 15.66 -5.77
CA LEU A 137 12.56 16.26 -5.21
C LEU A 137 13.84 15.77 -5.91
N GLU A 138 13.88 14.50 -6.29
CA GLU A 138 15.01 13.87 -6.97
C GLU A 138 14.91 13.90 -8.51
N ASP A 139 13.82 14.45 -9.05
CA ASP A 139 13.64 14.55 -10.51
C ASP A 139 14.61 15.59 -11.12
N GLU A 140 15.56 15.08 -11.90
CA GLU A 140 16.57 15.87 -12.62
C GLU A 140 15.96 16.71 -13.76
N SER A 141 14.68 16.52 -14.11
CA SER A 141 14.01 17.18 -15.25
C SER A 141 13.86 18.71 -15.14
N GLN A 142 14.34 19.33 -14.06
CA GLN A 142 14.32 20.78 -13.74
C GLN A 142 12.93 21.45 -13.75
N SER A 143 11.86 20.75 -14.12
CA SER A 143 10.49 21.29 -14.23
C SER A 143 10.01 21.99 -12.94
N PHE A 144 10.34 21.42 -11.76
CA PHE A 144 10.06 22.08 -10.49
C PHE A 144 10.97 23.29 -10.21
N LYS A 145 12.25 23.19 -10.59
CA LYS A 145 13.24 24.26 -10.34
C LYS A 145 12.91 25.54 -11.12
N ASP A 146 12.25 25.41 -12.26
CA ASP A 146 11.92 26.55 -13.13
C ASP A 146 10.56 27.18 -12.81
N CYS A 147 9.51 26.40 -12.50
CA CYS A 147 8.14 26.92 -12.31
C CYS A 147 7.27 26.11 -11.30
N GLY A 148 7.88 25.37 -10.39
CA GLY A 148 7.15 24.54 -9.43
C GLY A 148 6.61 25.29 -8.22
N THR A 149 5.38 24.97 -7.78
CA THR A 149 4.83 25.44 -6.50
C THR A 149 4.51 24.25 -5.61
N LEU A 150 4.97 24.29 -4.36
CA LEU A 150 4.64 23.31 -3.32
C LEU A 150 3.81 24.01 -2.24
N ALA A 151 2.67 23.42 -1.89
CA ALA A 151 1.85 23.84 -0.77
C ALA A 151 1.78 22.70 0.24
N ILE A 152 2.04 23.02 1.51
CA ILE A 152 1.84 22.10 2.63
C ILE A 152 0.58 22.54 3.35
N ILE A 153 -0.32 21.59 3.61
CA ILE A 153 -1.62 21.84 4.23
C ILE A 153 -1.67 20.98 5.49
N ASP A 154 -1.84 21.61 6.63
CA ASP A 154 -2.03 20.93 7.91
C ASP A 154 -3.50 21.04 8.37
N LEU A 155 -4.04 19.95 8.89
CA LEU A 155 -5.40 19.92 9.42
C LEU A 155 -5.44 20.41 10.86
N ASN A 156 -5.63 21.73 11.00
CA ASN A 156 -5.82 22.37 12.30
C ASN A 156 -6.85 21.62 13.16
N TYR A 157 -6.47 21.33 14.41
CA TYR A 157 -7.31 20.66 15.40
C TYR A 157 -7.74 19.23 15.06
N PHE A 158 -7.06 18.54 14.14
CA PHE A 158 -7.36 17.14 13.82
C PHE A 158 -7.33 16.23 15.06
N LYS A 159 -6.40 16.48 15.98
CA LYS A 159 -6.35 15.78 17.28
C LYS A 159 -7.65 15.89 18.08
N ILE A 160 -8.30 17.06 18.10
CA ILE A 160 -9.57 17.24 18.82
C ILE A 160 -10.67 16.36 18.20
N ILE A 161 -10.68 16.21 16.88
CA ILE A 161 -11.62 15.33 16.19
C ILE A 161 -11.39 13.88 16.62
N ASN A 162 -10.14 13.42 16.64
CA ASN A 162 -9.79 12.08 17.12
C ASN A 162 -10.20 11.87 18.58
N ASP A 163 -9.90 12.82 19.46
CA ASP A 163 -10.17 12.70 20.89
C ASP A 163 -11.68 12.74 21.19
N THR A 164 -12.46 13.49 20.40
CA THR A 164 -13.92 13.66 20.62
C THR A 164 -14.73 12.54 19.98
N TYR A 165 -14.35 12.10 18.78
CA TYR A 165 -15.17 11.21 17.94
C TYR A 165 -14.51 9.87 17.63
N GLY A 166 -13.28 9.66 18.11
CA GLY A 166 -12.48 8.47 17.86
C GLY A 166 -11.78 8.49 16.49
N HIS A 167 -10.72 7.68 16.38
CA HIS A 167 -9.88 7.60 15.19
C HIS A 167 -10.64 7.16 13.92
N ILE A 168 -11.74 6.41 14.02
CA ILE A 168 -12.58 6.06 12.87
C ILE A 168 -13.13 7.30 12.17
N ILE A 169 -13.57 8.28 12.95
CA ILE A 169 -14.09 9.53 12.40
C ILE A 169 -12.95 10.38 11.86
N GLY A 170 -11.81 10.42 12.55
CA GLY A 170 -10.60 11.07 12.04
C GLY A 170 -10.15 10.52 10.68
N ASP A 171 -10.07 9.20 10.54
CA ASP A 171 -9.71 8.54 9.29
C ASP A 171 -10.66 8.94 8.15
N LYS A 172 -11.98 8.95 8.40
CA LYS A 172 -12.98 9.38 7.41
C LYS A 172 -12.81 10.84 7.01
N VAL A 173 -12.44 11.70 7.95
CA VAL A 173 -12.14 13.11 7.69
C VAL A 173 -10.91 13.23 6.78
N LEU A 174 -9.83 12.51 7.09
CA LEU A 174 -8.62 12.49 6.25
C LEU A 174 -8.92 12.03 4.82
N ILE A 175 -9.67 10.94 4.68
CA ILE A 175 -10.06 10.42 3.36
C ILE A 175 -10.93 11.43 2.60
N TYR A 176 -11.88 12.06 3.28
CA TYR A 176 -12.73 13.07 2.66
C TYR A 176 -11.89 14.25 2.15
N ILE A 177 -11.00 14.79 2.98
CA ILE A 177 -10.18 15.95 2.64
C ILE A 177 -9.20 15.61 1.51
N ALA A 178 -8.49 14.49 1.59
CA ALA A 178 -7.60 14.02 0.54
C ALA A 178 -8.33 13.93 -0.81
N ASN A 179 -9.56 13.40 -0.82
CA ASN A 179 -10.37 13.32 -2.03
C ASN A 179 -10.86 14.69 -2.53
N GLN A 180 -11.10 15.68 -1.67
CA GLN A 180 -11.43 17.03 -2.11
C GLN A 180 -10.21 17.72 -2.73
N ILE A 181 -9.04 17.63 -2.10
CA ILE A 181 -7.80 18.24 -2.61
C ILE A 181 -7.42 17.60 -3.96
N LYS A 182 -7.60 16.28 -4.10
CA LYS A 182 -7.37 15.55 -5.36
C LYS A 182 -8.23 16.04 -6.53
N LYS A 183 -9.38 16.68 -6.29
CA LYS A 183 -10.17 17.30 -7.37
C LYS A 183 -9.51 18.56 -7.92
N ALA A 184 -8.71 19.24 -7.12
CA ALA A 184 -8.02 20.47 -7.50
C ALA A 184 -6.62 20.24 -8.08
N SER A 185 -5.95 19.14 -7.71
CA SER A 185 -4.62 18.78 -8.21
C SER A 185 -4.45 17.26 -8.35
N ASN A 186 -3.68 16.84 -9.36
CA ASN A 186 -3.34 15.44 -9.57
C ASN A 186 -2.08 15.00 -8.78
N SER A 187 -1.30 15.96 -8.28
CA SER A 187 -0.06 15.72 -7.53
C SER A 187 -0.27 16.02 -6.05
N VAL A 188 -1.09 15.19 -5.40
CA VAL A 188 -1.42 15.33 -3.97
C VAL A 188 -0.73 14.21 -3.20
N VAL A 189 -0.01 14.61 -2.16
CA VAL A 189 0.77 13.73 -1.30
C VAL A 189 0.28 13.88 0.12
N ARG A 190 0.07 12.76 0.82
CA ARG A 190 -0.01 12.75 2.28
C ARG A 190 1.42 12.67 2.82
N TYR A 191 1.89 13.75 3.40
CA TYR A 191 3.25 13.86 3.90
C TYR A 191 3.40 13.27 5.31
N GLY A 192 2.37 13.40 6.14
CA GLY A 192 2.36 13.05 7.56
C GLY A 192 1.04 12.44 8.04
N GLY A 193 0.81 12.44 9.35
CA GLY A 193 -0.42 11.91 9.94
C GLY A 193 -1.64 12.73 9.51
N ASP A 194 -1.54 14.04 9.64
CA ASP A 194 -2.53 15.07 9.37
C ASP A 194 -2.12 16.05 8.26
N GLU A 195 -1.00 15.77 7.60
CA GLU A 195 -0.36 16.55 6.53
C GLU A 195 -0.35 15.81 5.18
#